data_AF-A0A956DLY2-F1
#
_entry.id   AF-A0A956DLY2-F1
#
_cell.length_a   1.000
_cell.length_b   1.000
_cell.length_c   1.000
_cell.angle_alpha   90.00
_cell.angle_beta   90.00
_cell.angle_gamma   90.00
#
_symmetry.space_group_name_H-M   'P 1'
#
loop_
_entity.id
_entity.type
_entity.pdbx_description
1 polymer ?
#
loop_
_entity_poly.entity_id
_entity_poly.type
_entity_poly.pdbx_seq_one_letter_code
_entity_poly.pdbx_strand_id
1 'polypeptide(L)' 'YEMLTGAPPYLADSVAHVLQQHMEAEPPTIQERGGACSADLESVIRRCLAKKPEDRYPSAQALIAELAQAS' A
#
# COMPACT_ATOMS: atom_id res chain seq x y z
N TYR A 1 1.72 3.83 -3.73
CA TYR A 1 1.07 4.64 -2.68
C TYR A 1 1.54 6.07 -2.78
N GLU A 2 2.76 6.40 -2.32
CA GLU A 2 3.24 7.79 -2.23
C GLU A 2 3.18 8.58 -3.54
N MET A 3 3.48 7.94 -4.68
CA MET A 3 3.34 8.60 -5.99
C MET A 3 1.90 9.05 -6.32
N LEU A 4 0.88 8.38 -5.77
CA LEU A 4 -0.54 8.69 -6.01
C LEU A 4 -1.11 9.65 -4.97
N THR A 5 -0.57 9.64 -3.76
CA THR A 5 -1.09 10.38 -2.60
C THR A 5 -0.25 11.58 -2.21
N GLY A 6 0.97 11.71 -2.75
CA GLY A 6 1.95 12.74 -2.37
C GLY A 6 2.61 12.52 -1.01
N ALA A 7 2.29 11.43 -0.30
CA ALA A 7 2.79 11.12 1.03
C ALA A 7 2.85 9.61 1.30
N PRO A 8 3.76 9.12 2.15
CA PRO A 8 3.80 7.72 2.54
C PRO A 8 2.51 7.30 3.29
N PRO A 9 2.20 5.99 3.35
CA PRO A 9 0.97 5.51 4.00
C PRO A 9 0.90 5.87 5.49
N TYR A 10 2.05 5.91 6.17
CA TYR A 10 2.17 6.15 7.61
C TYR A 10 3.07 7.36 7.86
N LEU A 11 2.58 8.25 8.73
CA LEU A 11 3.28 9.44 9.21
C LEU A 11 2.96 9.58 10.70
N ALA A 12 3.98 9.81 11.51
CA ALA A 12 3.83 10.04 12.95
C ALA A 12 5.00 10.90 13.46
N ASP A 13 4.81 11.48 14.66
CA ASP A 13 5.78 12.37 15.28
C ASP A 13 7.06 11.67 15.79
N SER A 14 7.12 10.34 15.69
CA SER A 14 8.31 9.56 16.03
C SER A 14 8.47 8.33 15.13
N VAL A 15 9.73 7.91 14.94
CA VAL A 15 10.07 6.69 14.20
C VAL A 15 9.42 5.45 14.84
N ALA A 16 9.37 5.39 16.16
CA ALA A 16 8.77 4.26 16.88
C ALA A 16 7.27 4.10 16.53
N HIS A 17 6.52 5.20 16.44
CA HIS A 17 5.12 5.16 16.03
C HIS A 17 4.95 4.79 14.56
N VAL A 18 5.83 5.25 13.66
CA VAL A 18 5.81 4.82 12.25
C VAL A 18 6.04 3.31 12.14
N LEU A 19 6.99 2.77 12.90
CA LEU A 19 7.24 1.32 12.94
C LEU A 19 6.04 0.55 13.48
N GLN A 20 5.40 1.03 14.55
CA GLN A 20 4.18 0.42 15.08
C GLN A 20 3.05 0.43 14.05
N GLN A 21 2.85 1.53 13.32
CA GLN A 21 1.87 1.60 12.22
C GLN A 21 2.20 0.60 11.11
N HIS A 22 3.47 0.43 10.76
CA HIS A 22 3.89 -0.60 9.80
C HIS A 22 3.57 -2.01 10.29
N MET A 23 3.59 -2.29 11.59
CA MET A 23 3.25 -3.59 12.16
C MET A 23 1.74 -3.84 12.24
N GLU A 24 0.95 -2.84 12.65
CA GLU A 24 -0.42 -3.08 13.14
C GLU A 24 -1.50 -2.32 12.37
N ALA A 25 -1.22 -1.09 11.93
CA ALA A 25 -2.25 -0.20 11.39
C ALA A 25 -2.61 -0.54 9.94
N GLU A 26 -3.90 -0.57 9.60
CA GLU A 26 -4.30 -0.64 8.20
C GLU A 26 -3.85 0.63 7.44
N PRO A 27 -3.29 0.50 6.22
CA PRO A 27 -2.97 1.66 5.41
C PRO A 27 -4.26 2.38 5.00
N PRO A 28 -4.34 3.72 5.14
CA PRO A 28 -5.45 4.49 4.59
C PRO A 28 -5.57 4.25 3.09
N THR A 29 -6.78 4.25 2.56
CA THR A 29 -7.05 4.20 1.12
C THR A 29 -6.39 5.36 0.38
N ILE A 30 -6.20 5.19 -0.93
CA ILE A 30 -5.66 6.25 -1.78
C ILE A 30 -6.61 7.47 -1.78
N GLN A 31 -7.92 7.22 -1.79
CA GLN A 31 -8.95 8.25 -1.73
C GLN A 31 -8.95 9.02 -0.40
N GLU A 32 -8.78 8.35 0.75
CA GLU A 32 -8.68 9.02 2.07
C GLU A 32 -7.48 9.98 2.14
N ARG A 33 -6.43 9.75 1.35
CA ARG A 33 -5.28 10.66 1.21
C ARG A 33 -5.44 11.69 0.08
N GLY A 34 -6.60 11.78 -0.55
CA GLY A 34 -6.86 12.73 -1.64
C GLY A 34 -6.20 12.35 -2.97
N GLY A 35 -5.67 11.13 -3.10
CA GLY A 35 -5.22 10.57 -4.36
C GLY A 35 -6.37 9.97 -5.16
N ALA A 36 -6.07 9.57 -6.41
CA ALA A 36 -7.03 8.85 -7.26
C ALA A 36 -6.34 7.72 -8.03
N CYS A 37 -7.00 6.57 -8.09
CA CYS A 37 -6.64 5.43 -8.93
C CYS A 37 -7.88 4.57 -9.17
N SER A 38 -7.78 3.59 -10.06
CA SER A 38 -8.81 2.57 -10.20
C SER A 38 -8.86 1.63 -8.99
N ALA A 39 -9.99 0.96 -8.82
CA ALA A 39 -10.18 -0.03 -7.75
C ALA A 39 -9.20 -1.20 -7.86
N ASP A 40 -8.88 -1.61 -9.08
CA ASP A 40 -7.93 -2.71 -9.33
C ASP A 40 -6.52 -2.32 -8.89
N LEU A 41 -6.06 -1.11 -9.25
CA LEU A 41 -4.77 -0.60 -8.80
C LEU A 41 -4.72 -0.42 -7.28
N GLU A 42 -5.79 0.04 -6.66
CA GLU A 42 -5.88 0.13 -5.20
C GLU A 42 -5.78 -1.24 -4.54
N SER A 43 -6.44 -2.26 -5.08
CA SER A 43 -6.34 -3.65 -4.61
C SER A 43 -4.89 -4.16 -4.66
N VAL A 44 -4.19 -3.94 -5.78
CA VAL A 44 -2.77 -4.29 -5.94
C VAL A 44 -1.91 -3.59 -4.87
N ILE A 45 -2.11 -2.28 -4.67
CA ILE A 45 -1.36 -1.49 -3.67
C ILE A 45 -1.65 -2.00 -2.25
N ARG A 46 -2.90 -2.28 -1.90
CA ARG A 46 -3.27 -2.79 -0.58
C ARG A 46 -2.62 -4.15 -0.32
N ARG A 47 -2.59 -5.04 -1.32
CA ARG A 47 -1.93 -6.35 -1.19
C ARG A 47 -0.41 -6.22 -0.97
N CYS A 48 0.25 -5.28 -1.65
CA CYS A 48 1.66 -4.98 -1.39
C CYS A 48 1.92 -4.48 0.04
N LEU A 49 0.97 -3.76 0.63
CA LEU A 49 1.06 -3.19 1.98
C LEU A 49 0.57 -4.13 3.08
N ALA A 50 0.18 -5.37 2.75
CA ALA A 50 -0.30 -6.35 3.71
C ALA A 50 0.75 -6.61 4.81
N LYS A 51 0.30 -6.78 6.05
CA LYS A 51 1.18 -6.93 7.21
C LYS A 51 1.95 -8.24 7.17
N LYS A 52 1.22 -9.31 6.94
CA LYS A 52 1.77 -10.65 6.86
C LYS A 52 2.41 -10.86 5.48
N PRO A 53 3.67 -11.33 5.41
CA PRO A 53 4.34 -11.60 4.14
C PRO A 53 3.58 -12.57 3.25
N GLU A 54 2.90 -13.57 3.82
CA GLU A 54 2.10 -14.56 3.10
C GLU A 54 0.88 -13.97 2.38
N ASP A 55 0.37 -12.82 2.84
CA ASP A 55 -0.75 -12.11 2.21
C ASP A 55 -0.31 -11.24 1.03
N ARG A 56 1.01 -11.05 0.83
CA ARG A 56 1.58 -10.25 -0.26
C ARG A 56 1.70 -11.06 -1.56
N TYR A 57 2.30 -10.45 -2.57
CA TYR A 57 2.75 -11.19 -3.75
C TYR A 57 3.98 -12.03 -3.38
N PRO A 58 4.03 -13.30 -3.83
CA PRO A 58 5.14 -14.20 -3.51
C PRO A 58 6.45 -13.80 -4.19
N SER A 59 6.41 -12.93 -5.19
CA SER A 59 7.57 -12.42 -5.90
C SER A 59 7.27 -11.08 -6.59
N ALA A 60 8.33 -10.37 -6.97
CA ALA A 60 8.22 -9.17 -7.80
C ALA A 60 7.57 -9.47 -9.17
N GLN A 61 7.88 -10.62 -9.79
CA GLN A 61 7.24 -11.05 -11.03
C GLN A 61 5.73 -11.23 -10.88
N ALA A 62 5.27 -11.83 -9.77
CA ALA A 62 3.84 -11.99 -9.51
C ALA A 62 3.13 -10.63 -9.35
N LEU A 63 3.79 -9.66 -8.68
CA LEU A 63 3.29 -8.29 -8.60
C LEU A 63 3.20 -7.64 -9.99
N ILE A 64 4.27 -7.72 -10.79
CA ILE A 64 4.32 -7.10 -12.12
C ILE A 64 3.22 -7.67 -13.03
N ALA A 65 2.98 -8.97 -12.99
CA ALA A 65 1.95 -9.63 -13.79
C ALA A 65 0.53 -9.14 -13.45
N GLU A 66 0.24 -8.90 -12.16
CA GLU A 66 -1.04 -8.36 -11.73
C GLU A 66 -1.15 -6.86 -12.04
N LEU A 67 -0.09 -6.10 -11.78
CA LEU A 67 -0.05 -4.66 -12.02
C LEU A 67 -0.24 -4.31 -13.50
N ALA A 68 0.24 -5.16 -14.41
CA ALA A 68 0.04 -4.98 -15.85
C ALA A 68 -1.43 -5.18 -16.30
N GLN A 69 -2.26 -5.81 -15.48
CA GLN A 69 -3.68 -6.04 -15.76
C GLN A 69 -4.59 -5.04 -15.03
N ALA A 70 -4.11 -4.42 -13.94
CA ALA A 70 -4.81 -3.38 -13.21
C ALA A 70 -4.96 -2.13 -14.08
N SER A 71 -6.18 -1.86 -14.55
CA SER A 71 -6.54 -0.75 -15.45
C SER A 71 -7.14 0.43 -14.69
#